data_AF-A0A531LMI7-F1
#
_entry.id   AF-A0A531LMI7-F1
#
_cell.length_a   1.000
_cell.length_b   1.000
_cell.length_c   1.000
_cell.angle_alpha   90.00
_cell.angle_beta   90.00
_cell.angle_gamma   90.00
#
_symmetry.space_group_name_H-M   'P 1'
#
loop_
_entity.id
_entity.type
_entity.pdbx_description
1 polymer ?
#
loop_
_entity_poly.entity_id
_entity_poly.type
_entity_poly.pdbx_seq_one_letter_code
_entity_poly.pdbx_strand_id
1 'polypeptide(L)'
;ALFVLLVAAHAGFGFVRLTAPEKPAARSLNVRIVQPAVDLSEKWDASVRDRIFATLLGLSSKAPDPGHEKPQLILWPETSVPFLFTERPDALTALGDMLGDGQML
;
A
#
# COMPACT_ATOMS: atom_id res chain seq x y z
N ALA A 1 1.02 -33.39 -34.68
CA ALA A 1 -0.05 -33.79 -33.75
C ALA A 1 0.25 -33.38 -32.31
N LEU A 2 1.33 -33.87 -31.69
CA LEU A 2 1.68 -33.57 -30.29
C LEU A 2 1.79 -32.06 -29.98
N PHE A 3 2.46 -31.28 -30.83
CA PHE A 3 2.59 -29.83 -30.66
C PHE A 3 1.22 -29.13 -30.56
N VAL A 4 0.31 -29.42 -31.49
CA VAL A 4 -1.04 -28.84 -31.50
C VAL A 4 -1.83 -29.25 -30.26
N LEU A 5 -1.69 -30.51 -29.82
CA LEU A 5 -2.31 -30.99 -28.58
C LEU A 5 -1.81 -30.24 -27.35
N LEU A 6 -0.50 -30.01 -27.24
CA LEU A 6 0.09 -29.26 -26.14
C LEU A 6 -0.37 -27.80 -26.14
N VAL A 7 -0.42 -27.17 -27.31
CA VAL A 7 -0.93 -25.79 -27.45
C VAL A 7 -2.40 -25.71 -27.06
N ALA A 8 -3.24 -26.64 -27.53
CA ALA A 8 -4.66 -26.69 -27.20
C ALA A 8 -4.89 -26.93 -25.70
N ALA A 9 -4.12 -27.84 -25.08
CA ALA A 9 -4.18 -28.09 -23.65
C ALA A 9 -3.75 -26.87 -22.83
N HIS A 10 -2.69 -26.17 -23.24
CA HIS A 10 -2.23 -24.95 -22.57
C HIS A 10 -3.24 -23.82 -22.66
N ALA A 11 -3.78 -23.56 -23.85
CA ALA A 11 -4.81 -22.54 -24.07
C ALA A 11 -6.11 -22.88 -23.32
N GLY A 12 -6.53 -24.14 -23.35
CA GLY A 12 -7.72 -24.62 -22.62
C GLY A 12 -7.56 -24.51 -21.10
N PHE A 13 -6.39 -24.89 -20.56
CA PHE A 13 -6.09 -24.70 -19.15
C PHE A 13 -6.08 -23.22 -18.76
N GLY A 14 -5.43 -22.37 -19.58
CA GLY A 14 -5.40 -20.92 -19.37
C GLY A 14 -6.81 -20.32 -19.36
N PHE A 15 -7.65 -20.72 -20.31
CA PHE A 15 -9.05 -20.31 -20.36
C PHE A 15 -9.80 -20.70 -19.08
N VAL A 16 -9.76 -21.98 -18.70
CA VAL A 16 -10.42 -22.47 -17.47
C VAL A 16 -9.92 -21.74 -16.23
N ARG A 17 -8.61 -21.51 -16.12
CA ARG A 17 -8.01 -20.83 -14.97
C ARG A 17 -8.43 -19.37 -14.88
N LEU A 18 -8.47 -18.65 -16.00
CA LEU A 18 -8.82 -17.22 -16.05
C LEU A 18 -10.32 -16.98 -15.90
N THR A 19 -11.17 -17.91 -16.33
CA THR A 19 -12.63 -17.79 -16.19
C THR A 19 -13.16 -18.36 -14.87
N ALA A 20 -12.31 -19.06 -14.10
CA ALA A 20 -12.72 -19.59 -12.82
C ALA A 20 -13.11 -18.43 -11.87
N PRO A 21 -14.32 -18.45 -11.29
CA PRO A 21 -14.73 -17.42 -10.35
C PRO A 21 -13.82 -17.45 -9.14
N GLU A 22 -13.32 -16.29 -8.73
CA GLU A 22 -12.55 -16.21 -7.49
C GLU A 22 -13.43 -16.48 -6.29
N LYS A 23 -12.88 -17.22 -5.32
CA LYS A 23 -13.61 -17.48 -4.08
C LYS A 23 -13.74 -16.16 -3.32
N PRO A 24 -14.92 -15.86 -2.75
CA PRO A 24 -15.06 -14.70 -1.89
C PRO A 24 -14.01 -14.74 -0.79
N ALA A 25 -13.36 -13.60 -0.54
CA ALA A 25 -12.41 -13.49 0.55
C ALA A 25 -13.12 -13.82 1.88
N ALA A 26 -12.48 -14.65 2.72
CA ALA A 26 -13.03 -15.01 4.03
C ALA A 26 -13.15 -13.79 4.96
N ARG A 27 -12.40 -12.72 4.69
CA ARG A 27 -12.39 -11.48 5.46
C ARG A 27 -12.11 -10.30 4.51
N SER A 28 -12.77 -9.18 4.78
CA SER A 28 -12.44 -7.88 4.19
C SER A 28 -11.67 -7.03 5.20
N LEU A 29 -10.75 -6.20 4.70
CA LEU A 29 -10.00 -5.22 5.50
C LEU A 29 -10.26 -3.83 4.93
N ASN A 30 -10.55 -2.87 5.81
CA ASN A 30 -10.57 -1.47 5.40
C ASN A 30 -9.12 -0.99 5.23
N VAL A 31 -8.73 -0.70 3.99
CA VAL A 31 -7.36 -0.30 3.64
C VAL A 31 -7.35 1.17 3.21
N ARG A 32 -6.42 1.96 3.75
CA ARG A 32 -6.12 3.31 3.29
C ARG A 32 -4.84 3.31 2.46
N ILE A 33 -4.95 3.63 1.17
CA ILE A 33 -3.79 3.82 0.30
C ILE A 33 -3.39 5.30 0.35
N VAL A 34 -2.16 5.58 0.78
CA VAL A 34 -1.67 6.96 0.90
C VAL A 34 -0.91 7.35 -0.37
N GLN A 35 -1.28 8.46 -1.00
CA GLN A 35 -0.60 8.98 -2.19
C GLN A 35 -0.21 10.44 -1.98
N PRO A 36 1.05 10.73 -1.58
CA PRO A 36 1.47 12.08 -1.21
C PRO A 36 1.74 13.00 -2.42
N ALA A 37 1.63 12.50 -3.66
CA ALA A 37 1.81 13.27 -4.91
C ALA A 37 3.09 14.14 -4.92
N VAL A 38 4.22 13.57 -4.47
CA VAL A 38 5.51 14.27 -4.35
C VAL A 38 6.17 14.40 -5.71
N ASP A 39 6.66 15.59 -6.04
CA ASP A 39 7.45 15.84 -7.25
C ASP A 39 8.82 15.12 -7.16
N LEU A 40 9.20 14.43 -8.23
CA LEU A 40 10.43 13.64 -8.29
C LEU A 40 11.70 14.52 -8.20
N SER A 41 11.62 15.78 -8.63
CA SER A 41 12.74 16.73 -8.61
C SER A 41 13.10 17.19 -7.19
N GLU A 42 12.14 17.18 -6.26
CA GLU A 42 12.31 17.66 -4.89
C GLU A 42 12.77 16.57 -3.91
N LYS A 43 12.72 15.30 -4.30
CA LYS A 43 12.84 14.13 -3.41
C LYS A 43 14.16 14.05 -2.62
N TRP A 44 15.21 14.75 -3.04
CA TRP A 44 16.57 14.60 -2.48
C TRP A 44 17.00 15.70 -1.51
N ASP A 45 16.28 16.82 -1.43
CA ASP A 45 16.56 17.90 -0.48
C ASP A 45 16.18 17.47 0.95
N ALA A 46 17.10 17.63 1.90
CA ALA A 46 16.88 17.27 3.30
C ALA A 46 15.67 17.98 3.92
N SER A 47 15.41 19.24 3.56
CA SER A 47 14.25 20.00 4.02
C SER A 47 12.92 19.47 3.46
N VAL A 48 12.97 18.81 2.30
CA VAL A 48 11.81 18.19 1.66
C VAL A 48 11.47 16.86 2.32
N ARG A 49 12.44 16.15 2.91
CA ARG A 49 12.23 14.86 3.58
C ARG A 49 11.26 14.97 4.75
N ASP A 50 11.48 15.95 5.64
CA ASP A 50 10.62 16.15 6.80
C ASP A 50 9.21 16.61 6.37
N ARG A 51 9.10 17.43 5.32
CA ARG A 51 7.81 17.83 4.73
C ARG A 51 7.07 16.63 4.12
N ILE A 52 7.75 15.76 3.38
CA ILE A 52 7.16 14.54 2.80
C ILE A 52 6.67 13.62 3.93
N PHE A 53 7.50 13.41 4.95
CA PHE A 53 7.14 12.57 6.08
C PHE A 53 5.93 13.13 6.85
N ALA A 54 5.91 14.43 7.12
CA ALA A 54 4.77 15.11 7.73
C ALA A 54 3.50 15.00 6.86
N THR A 55 3.65 15.10 5.53
CA THR A 55 2.53 14.93 4.58
C THR A 55 1.98 13.51 4.65
N LEU A 56 2.85 12.49 4.67
CA LEU A 56 2.45 11.09 4.81
C LEU A 56 1.69 10.84 6.12
N LEU A 57 2.23 11.30 7.26
CA LEU A 57 1.56 11.22 8.56
C LEU A 57 0.19 11.92 8.55
N GLY A 58 0.13 13.12 7.98
CA GLY A 58 -1.11 13.90 7.88
C GLY A 58 -2.18 13.19 7.05
N LEU A 59 -1.81 12.62 5.90
CA LEU A 59 -2.72 11.85 5.06
C LEU A 59 -3.18 10.54 5.73
N SER A 60 -2.26 9.85 6.41
CA SER A 60 -2.57 8.64 7.18
C SER A 60 -3.55 8.89 8.31
N SER A 61 -3.50 10.05 8.96
CA SER A 61 -4.29 10.39 10.15
C SER A 61 -5.67 10.99 9.85
N LYS A 62 -6.02 11.23 8.58
CA LYS A 62 -7.32 11.84 8.22
C LYS A 62 -8.49 11.01 8.73
N ALA A 63 -9.62 11.65 9.04
CA ALA A 63 -10.86 10.92 9.26
C ALA A 63 -11.20 10.05 8.04
N PRO A 64 -11.81 8.86 8.23
CA PRO A 64 -12.34 8.08 7.11
C PRO A 64 -13.35 8.90 6.30
N ASP A 65 -13.41 8.66 4.99
CA ASP A 65 -14.42 9.29 4.15
C ASP A 65 -15.82 8.82 4.58
N PRO A 66 -16.87 9.64 4.41
CA PRO A 66 -18.23 9.26 4.77
C PRO A 66 -18.62 7.91 4.19
N GLY A 67 -19.12 7.01 5.06
CA GLY A 67 -19.49 5.65 4.68
C GLY A 67 -18.35 4.61 4.76
N HIS A 68 -17.14 5.00 5.16
CA HIS A 68 -16.03 4.08 5.40
C HIS A 68 -15.71 3.95 6.89
N GLU A 69 -15.34 2.74 7.30
CA GLU A 69 -14.81 2.50 8.64
C GLU A 69 -13.37 2.99 8.76
N LYS A 70 -12.88 3.05 10.00
CA LYS A 70 -11.48 3.33 10.28
C LYS A 70 -10.57 2.31 9.59
N PRO A 71 -9.50 2.73 8.90
CA PRO A 71 -8.63 1.79 8.18
C PRO A 71 -7.88 0.89 9.18
N GLN A 72 -7.89 -0.41 8.93
CA GLN A 72 -7.12 -1.41 9.68
C GLN A 72 -5.70 -1.54 9.14
N LEU A 73 -5.50 -1.22 7.86
CA LEU A 73 -4.21 -1.20 7.20
C LEU A 73 -4.04 0.13 6.48
N ILE A 74 -2.92 0.80 6.72
CA ILE A 74 -2.50 2.02 6.02
C ILE A 74 -1.33 1.62 5.13
N LEU A 75 -1.45 1.80 3.82
CA LEU A 75 -0.43 1.39 2.87
C LEU A 75 0.32 2.60 2.33
N TRP A 76 1.63 2.62 2.55
CA TRP A 76 2.53 3.63 2.01
C TRP A 76 3.18 3.16 0.69
N PRO A 77 3.43 4.07 -0.26
CA PRO A 77 4.08 3.74 -1.51
C PRO A 77 5.55 3.37 -1.33
N GLU A 78 6.15 2.84 -2.37
CA GLU A 78 7.57 2.49 -2.38
C GLU A 78 8.45 3.73 -2.13
N THR A 79 9.46 3.59 -1.28
CA THR A 79 10.39 4.68 -0.94
C THR A 79 9.68 5.92 -0.36
N SER A 80 8.64 5.70 0.46
CA SER A 80 7.91 6.77 1.17
C SER A 80 8.75 7.48 2.23
N VAL A 81 9.69 6.74 2.81
CA VAL A 81 10.52 7.22 3.91
C VAL A 81 11.94 7.44 3.36
N PRO A 82 12.37 8.69 3.11
CA PRO A 82 13.66 8.98 2.46
C PRO A 82 14.84 8.95 3.46
N PHE A 83 14.80 8.03 4.41
CA PHE A 83 15.82 7.82 5.45
C PHE A 83 15.75 6.40 6.00
N LEU A 84 16.82 5.96 6.68
CA LEU A 84 16.82 4.70 7.43
C LEU A 84 16.18 4.90 8.80
N PHE A 85 15.30 4.00 9.21
CA PHE A 85 14.64 4.08 10.52
C PHE A 85 15.63 4.03 11.70
N THR A 86 16.78 3.38 11.52
CA THR A 86 17.87 3.35 12.51
C THR A 86 18.52 4.72 12.74
N GLU A 87 18.42 5.63 11.78
CA GLU A 87 19.01 6.97 11.84
C GLU A 87 18.00 8.03 12.33
N ARG A 88 16.70 7.69 12.35
CA ARG A 88 15.58 8.57 12.73
C ARG A 88 14.63 7.86 13.70
N PRO A 89 15.05 7.62 14.96
CA PRO A 89 14.20 6.99 15.97
C PRO A 89 12.95 7.84 16.28
N ASP A 90 13.04 9.16 16.13
CA ASP A 90 11.92 10.09 16.25
C ASP A 90 10.80 9.81 15.23
N ALA A 91 11.15 9.37 14.02
CA ALA A 91 10.17 9.00 13.00
C ALA A 91 9.41 7.72 13.37
N LEU A 92 10.07 6.75 14.01
CA LEU A 92 9.41 5.55 14.52
C LEU A 92 8.42 5.88 15.64
N THR A 93 8.78 6.78 16.55
CA THR A 93 7.87 7.27 17.58
C THR A 93 6.66 7.97 16.97
N ALA A 94 6.88 8.88 16.01
CA ALA A 94 5.78 9.57 15.34
C ALA A 94 4.84 8.63 14.57
N LEU A 95 5.36 7.55 13.99
CA LEU A 95 4.55 6.48 13.38
C LEU A 95 3.70 5.76 14.41
N GLY A 96 4.29 5.41 15.56
CA GLY A 96 3.58 4.77 16.67
C GLY A 96 2.44 5.64 17.21
N ASP A 97 2.71 6.93 17.44
CA ASP A 97 1.72 7.88 17.95
C ASP A 97 0.57 8.14 16.95
N MET A 98 0.87 8.03 15.65
CA MET A 98 -0.10 8.19 14.57
C MET A 98 -1.04 6.98 14.43
N LEU A 99 -0.56 5.77 14.73
CA LEU A 99 -1.35 4.55 14.64
C LEU A 99 -2.27 4.43 15.86
N GLY A 100 -3.57 4.33 15.62
CA GLY A 100 -4.51 3.95 16.69
C GLY A 100 -4.59 2.44 16.87
N ASP A 101 -5.28 2.02 17.92
CA ASP A 101 -5.45 0.61 18.27
C ASP A 101 -5.93 -0.24 17.08
N GLY A 102 -5.23 -1.35 16.84
CA GLY A 102 -5.54 -2.32 15.80
C GLY A 102 -5.22 -1.88 14.38
N GLN A 103 -4.61 -0.70 14.17
CA GLN A 103 -4.12 -0.28 12.87
C GLN A 103 -2.70 -0.79 12.62
N MET A 104 -2.43 -1.14 11.36
CA MET A 104 -1.11 -1.50 10.87
C MET A 104 -0.69 -0.55 9.76
N LEU A 105 0.61 -0.30 9.66
CA LEU A 105 1.28 0.38 8.55
C LEU A 105 2.05 -0.66 7.72
#